data_AF-A0AAU7GS12-F1
#
_entry.id   AF-A0AAU7GS12-F1
#
_cell.length_a   1.000
_cell.length_b   1.000
_cell.length_c   1.000
_cell.angle_alpha   90.00
_cell.angle_beta   90.00
_cell.angle_gamma   90.00
#
_symmetry.space_group_name_H-M   'P 1'
#
loop_
_entity.id
_entity.type
_entity.pdbx_description
1 polymer ?
#
loop_
_entity_poly.entity_id
_entity_poly.type
_entity_poly.pdbx_seq_one_letter_code
_entity_poly.pdbx_strand_id
1 'polypeptide(L)'
;MDYSKLSDQEINKLVAFALGCKEVVPDIFMDDVRRYEFDKPKNKSGNKFYFDPCNNPADAWPIISKHQISMCAYERANSGMKRESWWEADVFADFITRDDNPLRAAMIAFLKMQESANVPANSTGSDIR
;
A
#
# COMPACT_ATOMS: atom_id res chain seq x y z
N MET A 1 -6.42 -3.21 -9.55
CA MET A 1 -6.08 -4.63 -9.24
C MET A 1 -6.92 -5.14 -8.06
N ASP A 2 -7.12 -6.45 -7.86
CA ASP A 2 -7.75 -7.00 -6.64
C ASP A 2 -6.70 -7.31 -5.57
N TYR A 3 -6.41 -6.32 -4.73
CA TYR A 3 -5.38 -6.40 -3.69
C TYR A 3 -5.70 -7.38 -2.56
N SER A 4 -6.97 -7.77 -2.38
CA SER A 4 -7.37 -8.69 -1.30
C SER A 4 -6.80 -10.10 -1.47
N LYS A 5 -6.40 -10.45 -2.69
CA LYS A 5 -5.82 -11.74 -3.06
C LYS A 5 -4.30 -11.80 -2.92
N LEU A 6 -3.65 -10.66 -2.64
CA LEU A 6 -2.20 -10.56 -2.55
C LEU A 6 -1.74 -10.71 -1.11
N SER A 7 -0.64 -11.42 -0.91
CA SER A 7 0.09 -11.44 0.35
C SER A 7 0.68 -10.06 0.69
N ASP A 8 1.03 -9.85 1.96
CA ASP A 8 1.75 -8.65 2.38
C ASP A 8 3.06 -8.46 1.60
N GLN A 9 3.78 -9.55 1.35
CA GLN A 9 5.05 -9.48 0.62
C GLN A 9 4.84 -8.99 -0.82
N GLU A 10 3.79 -9.46 -1.51
CA GLU A 10 3.44 -9.00 -2.86
C GLU A 10 3.04 -7.52 -2.86
N ILE A 11 2.25 -7.06 -1.88
CA ILE A 11 1.91 -5.64 -1.73
C ILE A 11 3.15 -4.81 -1.43
N ASN A 12 4.04 -5.26 -0.55
CA ASN A 12 5.29 -4.57 -0.23
C ASN A 12 6.18 -4.37 -1.48
N LYS A 13 6.25 -5.39 -2.37
CA LYS A 13 6.95 -5.28 -3.67
C LYS A 13 6.29 -4.26 -4.59
N LEU A 14 4.95 -4.28 -4.70
CA LEU A 14 4.21 -3.28 -5.48
C LEU A 14 4.44 -1.87 -4.94
N VAL A 15 4.52 -1.69 -3.61
CA VAL A 15 4.84 -0.39 -2.98
C VAL A 15 6.23 0.06 -3.39
N ALA A 16 7.24 -0.82 -3.34
CA ALA A 16 8.59 -0.48 -3.78
C ALA A 16 8.63 -0.05 -5.26
N PHE A 17 7.88 -0.74 -6.13
CA PHE A 17 7.75 -0.37 -7.53
C PHE A 17 7.08 1.01 -7.69
N ALA A 18 5.97 1.25 -7.00
CA ALA A 18 5.25 2.52 -7.02
C ALA A 18 6.05 3.69 -6.42
N LEU A 19 7.02 3.40 -5.56
CA LEU A 19 7.99 4.36 -5.07
C LEU A 19 9.06 4.73 -6.10
N GLY A 20 9.11 4.06 -7.26
CA GLY A 20 10.04 4.33 -8.36
C GLY A 20 11.24 3.38 -8.42
N CYS A 21 11.34 2.40 -7.52
CA CYS A 21 12.38 1.39 -7.58
C CYS A 21 12.10 0.38 -8.71
N LYS A 22 13.17 -0.21 -9.25
CA LYS A 22 13.07 -1.32 -10.21
C LYS A 22 13.61 -2.59 -9.58
N GLU A 23 13.01 -3.71 -9.93
CA GLU A 23 13.59 -5.01 -9.61
C GLU A 23 14.86 -5.19 -10.44
N VAL A 24 16.01 -5.30 -9.78
CA VAL A 24 17.32 -5.46 -10.45
C VAL A 24 17.78 -6.91 -10.47
N VAL A 25 17.36 -7.68 -9.47
CA VAL A 25 17.43 -9.14 -9.36
C VAL A 25 16.23 -9.59 -8.54
N PRO A 26 15.85 -10.89 -8.56
CA PRO A 26 14.68 -11.36 -7.84
C PRO A 26 14.66 -10.89 -6.38
N ASP A 27 13.55 -10.25 -5.98
CA ASP A 27 13.29 -9.74 -4.62
C ASP A 27 14.22 -8.62 -4.13
N ILE A 28 15.01 -8.00 -5.01
CA ILE A 28 15.80 -6.81 -4.71
C ILE A 28 15.38 -5.66 -5.62
N PHE A 29 14.81 -4.63 -5.00
CA PHE A 29 14.28 -3.45 -5.66
C PHE A 29 15.12 -2.23 -5.31
N MET A 30 15.58 -1.47 -6.31
CA MET A 30 16.39 -0.28 -6.06
C MET A 30 16.24 0.84 -7.09
N ASP A 31 16.58 2.04 -6.66
CA ASP A 31 16.90 3.20 -7.48
C ASP A 31 18.26 3.79 -7.04
N ASP A 32 18.60 5.00 -7.47
CA ASP A 32 19.88 5.65 -7.13
C ASP A 32 20.04 5.95 -5.62
N VAL A 33 18.95 5.91 -4.83
CA VAL A 33 18.89 6.40 -3.46
C VAL A 33 18.42 5.34 -2.46
N ARG A 34 17.64 4.35 -2.91
CA ARG A 34 16.92 3.38 -2.07
C ARG A 34 17.20 1.96 -2.52
N ARG A 35 17.22 1.04 -1.55
CA ARG A 35 17.29 -0.40 -1.76
C ARG A 35 16.31 -1.09 -0.81
N TYR A 36 15.50 -1.97 -1.34
CA TYR A 36 14.50 -2.75 -0.63
C TYR A 36 14.67 -4.23 -0.94
N GLU A 37 14.52 -5.05 0.09
CA GLU A 37 14.58 -6.50 0.04
C GLU A 37 13.41 -7.08 0.84
N PHE A 38 12.91 -8.24 0.42
CA PHE A 38 11.67 -8.82 0.97
C PHE A 38 11.87 -10.19 1.62
N ASP A 39 13.09 -10.71 1.60
CA ASP A 39 13.48 -11.87 2.38
C ASP A 39 13.70 -11.48 3.83
N LYS A 40 13.05 -12.22 4.74
CA LYS A 40 13.22 -12.00 6.18
C LYS A 40 14.71 -12.10 6.56
N PRO A 41 15.19 -11.22 7.45
CA PRO A 41 16.57 -11.27 7.91
C PRO A 41 16.95 -12.64 8.46
N LYS A 42 18.03 -13.23 7.95
CA LYS A 42 18.54 -14.53 8.44
C LYS A 42 19.37 -14.42 9.71
N ASN A 43 19.77 -13.22 10.12
CA ASN A 43 20.64 -12.96 11.26
C ASN A 43 19.95 -12.09 12.34
N LYS A 44 20.47 -12.16 13.57
CA LYS A 44 19.96 -11.36 14.71
C LYS A 44 20.12 -9.86 14.52
N SER A 45 21.07 -9.45 13.68
CA SER A 45 21.36 -8.04 13.40
C SER A 45 20.33 -7.36 12.49
N GLY A 46 19.39 -8.14 11.93
CA GLY A 46 18.44 -7.65 10.95
C GLY A 46 19.06 -7.46 9.55
N ASN A 47 18.20 -7.30 8.55
CA ASN A 47 18.58 -6.87 7.22
C ASN A 47 18.20 -5.40 7.10
N LYS A 48 19.20 -4.52 6.98
CA LYS A 48 19.01 -3.07 6.90
C LYS A 48 18.20 -2.62 5.67
N PHE A 49 18.04 -3.50 4.69
CA PHE A 49 17.25 -3.25 3.48
C PHE A 49 15.90 -3.96 3.51
N TYR A 50 15.58 -4.70 4.59
CA TYR A 50 14.29 -5.34 4.72
C TYR A 50 13.20 -4.27 4.76
N PHE A 51 12.24 -4.39 3.86
CA PHE A 51 11.17 -3.42 3.68
C PHE A 51 9.82 -4.12 3.83
N ASP A 52 9.11 -3.79 4.90
CA ASP A 52 7.85 -4.43 5.25
C ASP A 52 6.78 -3.40 5.65
N PRO A 53 6.41 -2.48 4.74
CA PRO A 53 5.49 -1.40 5.08
C PRO A 53 4.06 -1.90 5.41
N CYS A 54 3.67 -3.13 5.07
CA CYS A 54 2.43 -3.73 5.59
C CYS A 54 2.48 -4.04 7.08
N ASN A 55 3.66 -4.21 7.70
CA ASN A 55 3.78 -4.68 9.08
C ASN A 55 4.75 -3.86 9.95
N ASN A 56 5.51 -2.94 9.37
CA ASN A 56 6.50 -2.11 10.06
C ASN A 56 6.14 -0.61 9.92
N PRO A 57 5.73 0.06 11.02
CA PRO A 57 5.41 1.48 11.00
C PRO A 57 6.57 2.37 10.51
N ALA A 58 7.83 2.00 10.77
CA ALA A 58 8.98 2.79 10.34
C ALA A 58 9.12 2.82 8.80
N ASP A 59 8.73 1.74 8.14
CA ASP A 59 8.72 1.64 6.67
C ASP A 59 7.47 2.31 6.08
N ALA A 60 6.32 2.18 6.76
CA ALA A 60 5.04 2.68 6.30
C ALA A 60 4.88 4.20 6.48
N TRP A 61 5.31 4.75 7.61
CA TRP A 61 5.01 6.12 8.02
C TRP A 61 5.51 7.20 7.05
N PRO A 62 6.73 7.08 6.46
CA PRO A 62 7.18 8.04 5.45
C PRO A 62 6.25 8.11 4.22
N ILE A 63 5.58 7.01 3.87
CA ILE A 63 4.63 6.95 2.75
C ILE A 63 3.30 7.58 3.17
N ILE A 64 2.77 7.16 4.33
CA ILE A 64 1.51 7.65 4.91
C ILE A 64 1.53 9.16 5.04
N SER A 65 2.56 9.71 5.69
CA SER A 65 2.68 11.14 5.96
C SER A 65 2.89 11.96 4.69
N LYS A 66 3.71 11.50 3.75
CA LYS A 66 3.98 12.18 2.48
C LYS A 66 2.74 12.28 1.58
N HIS A 67 1.92 11.23 1.56
CA HIS A 67 0.74 11.13 0.70
C HIS A 67 -0.57 11.44 1.41
N GLN A 68 -0.50 11.89 2.67
CA GLN A 68 -1.66 12.31 3.48
C GLN A 68 -2.73 11.22 3.57
N ILE A 69 -2.30 9.97 3.73
CA ILE A 69 -3.19 8.82 3.87
C ILE A 69 -3.78 8.85 5.27
N SER A 70 -5.11 8.96 5.38
CA SER A 70 -5.82 8.80 6.64
C SER A 70 -5.94 7.32 7.00
N MET A 71 -5.95 7.03 8.30
CA MET A 71 -6.22 5.71 8.86
C MET A 71 -7.17 5.88 10.03
N CYS A 72 -8.31 5.20 10.00
CA CYS A 72 -9.34 5.28 11.02
C CYS A 72 -9.84 3.88 11.39
N ALA A 73 -10.03 3.66 12.69
CA ALA A 73 -10.71 2.47 13.19
C ALA A 73 -12.21 2.71 13.20
N TYR A 74 -12.97 1.75 12.70
CA TYR A 74 -14.42 1.76 12.71
C TYR A 74 -14.95 0.55 13.46
N GLU A 75 -16.08 0.74 14.14
CA GLU A 75 -16.84 -0.32 14.79
C GLU A 75 -18.32 -0.20 14.43
N ARG A 76 -18.93 -1.32 14.03
CA ARG A 76 -20.37 -1.45 13.89
C ARG A 76 -20.94 -2.11 15.14
N ALA A 77 -21.77 -1.37 15.88
CA ALA A 77 -22.37 -1.83 17.14
C ALA A 77 -23.90 -1.65 17.19
N ASN A 78 -24.57 -1.57 16.03
CA ASN A 78 -26.02 -1.39 15.96
C ASN A 78 -26.79 -2.58 16.56
N SER A 79 -27.87 -2.30 17.30
CA SER A 79 -28.73 -3.34 17.88
C SER A 79 -29.27 -4.29 16.80
N GLY A 80 -29.19 -5.59 17.05
CA GLY A 80 -29.62 -6.64 16.10
C GLY A 80 -28.63 -6.95 14.97
N MET A 81 -27.50 -6.25 14.88
CA MET A 81 -26.43 -6.56 13.92
C MET A 81 -25.24 -7.25 14.60
N LYS A 82 -24.53 -8.08 13.84
CA LYS A 82 -23.25 -8.64 14.29
C LYS A 82 -22.24 -7.50 14.46
N ARG A 83 -21.64 -7.44 15.65
CA ARG A 83 -20.51 -6.55 15.94
C ARG A 83 -19.32 -6.90 15.08
N GLU A 84 -18.80 -5.89 14.39
CA GLU A 84 -17.61 -5.99 13.55
C GLU A 84 -16.81 -4.71 13.68
N SER A 85 -15.49 -4.83 13.65
CA SER A 85 -14.56 -3.71 13.64
C SER A 85 -13.59 -3.90 12.49
N TRP A 86 -13.17 -2.81 11.86
CA TRP A 86 -12.18 -2.85 10.79
C TRP A 86 -11.34 -1.58 10.82
N TRP A 87 -10.18 -1.63 10.18
CA TRP A 87 -9.44 -0.44 9.81
C TRP A 87 -9.84 -0.01 8.42
N GLU A 88 -9.91 1.30 8.23
CA GLU A 88 -10.09 1.91 6.92
C GLU A 88 -8.97 2.93 6.70
N ALA A 89 -8.45 2.95 5.48
CA ALA A 89 -7.51 3.95 5.02
C ALA A 89 -7.96 4.55 3.69
N ASP A 90 -7.71 5.84 3.51
CA ASP A 90 -8.15 6.61 2.35
C ASP A 90 -7.21 7.80 2.10
N VAL A 91 -7.37 8.44 0.95
CA VAL A 91 -6.69 9.69 0.60
C VAL A 91 -7.77 10.70 0.26
N PHE A 92 -8.09 11.60 1.20
CA PHE A 92 -9.15 12.61 1.04
C PHE A 92 -10.52 12.02 0.66
N ALA A 93 -10.92 10.93 1.31
CA ALA A 93 -12.13 10.14 1.04
C ALA A 93 -12.14 9.38 -0.30
N ASP A 94 -11.04 9.41 -1.07
CA ASP A 94 -10.82 8.55 -2.23
C ASP A 94 -9.99 7.31 -1.87
N PHE A 95 -10.02 6.31 -2.75
CA PHE A 95 -9.24 5.06 -2.63
C PHE A 95 -9.49 4.28 -1.33
N ILE A 96 -10.67 4.44 -0.75
CA ILE A 96 -11.10 3.80 0.49
C ILE A 96 -10.77 2.31 0.46
N THR A 97 -10.03 1.88 1.48
CA THR A 97 -9.58 0.51 1.64
C THR A 97 -9.81 0.05 3.05
N ARG A 98 -10.41 -1.14 3.19
CA ARG A 98 -10.62 -1.80 4.48
C ARG A 98 -9.72 -3.01 4.60
N ASP A 99 -9.15 -3.18 5.78
CA ASP A 99 -8.37 -4.36 6.14
C ASP A 99 -8.38 -4.50 7.69
N ASP A 100 -8.07 -5.69 8.19
CA ASP A 100 -7.86 -5.88 9.63
C ASP A 100 -6.50 -5.32 10.09
N ASN A 101 -5.56 -5.16 9.16
CA ASN A 101 -4.27 -4.52 9.37
C ASN A 101 -4.27 -3.07 8.82
N PRO A 102 -4.12 -2.04 9.68
CA PRO A 102 -4.20 -0.65 9.25
C PRO A 102 -3.06 -0.21 8.32
N LEU A 103 -1.86 -0.77 8.49
CA LEU A 103 -0.72 -0.44 7.63
C LEU A 103 -0.90 -1.05 6.25
N ARG A 104 -1.39 -2.29 6.18
CA ARG A 104 -1.78 -2.93 4.93
C ARG A 104 -2.87 -2.15 4.20
N ALA A 105 -3.92 -1.71 4.91
CA ALA A 105 -4.95 -0.86 4.33
C ALA A 105 -4.36 0.42 3.72
N ALA A 106 -3.44 1.09 4.44
CA ALA A 106 -2.77 2.30 3.96
C ALA A 106 -1.90 2.05 2.72
N MET A 107 -1.15 0.94 2.67
CA MET A 107 -0.33 0.59 1.50
C MET A 107 -1.18 0.30 0.27
N ILE A 108 -2.33 -0.36 0.43
CA ILE A 108 -3.26 -0.60 -0.68
C ILE A 108 -3.90 0.72 -1.15
N ALA A 109 -4.28 1.62 -0.24
CA ALA A 109 -4.79 2.94 -0.59
C ALA A 109 -3.76 3.76 -1.39
N PHE A 110 -2.48 3.73 -0.96
CA PHE A 110 -1.36 4.30 -1.71
C PHE A 110 -1.26 3.73 -3.12
N LEU A 111 -1.30 2.40 -3.26
CA LEU A 111 -1.18 1.75 -4.58
C LEU A 111 -2.35 2.12 -5.51
N LYS A 112 -3.58 2.13 -5.00
CA LYS A 112 -4.75 2.58 -5.78
C LYS A 112 -4.61 4.03 -6.26
N MET A 113 -4.11 4.92 -5.41
CA MET A 113 -3.83 6.32 -5.78
C MET A 113 -2.79 6.40 -6.91
N GLN A 114 -1.72 5.61 -6.82
CA GLN A 114 -0.67 5.56 -7.86
C GLN A 114 -1.18 4.95 -9.17
N GLU A 115 -2.02 3.90 -9.13
CA GLU A 115 -2.67 3.35 -10.33
C GLU A 115 -3.52 4.42 -11.04
N SER A 116 -4.30 5.20 -10.28
CA SER A 116 -5.17 6.24 -10.84
C SER A 116 -4.37 7.39 -11.47
N ALA A 117 -3.24 7.77 -10.89
CA ALA A 117 -2.39 8.84 -11.42
C ALA A 117 -1.69 8.43 -12.73
N ASN A 118 -1.51 7.13 -12.98
CA ASN A 118 -0.81 6.60 -14.15
C ASN A 118 -1.74 6.28 -15.33
N VAL A 119 -3.04 6.60 -15.24
CA VAL A 119 -3.97 6.52 -16.38
C VAL A 119 -3.77 7.75 -17.28
N PRO A 120 -3.45 7.60 -18.59
CA PRO A 120 -3.27 8.74 -19.48
C PRO A 120 -4.57 9.53 -19.62
N ALA A 121 -4.48 10.87 -19.46
CA ALA A 121 -5.60 11.81 -19.47
C ALA A 121 -6.39 11.92 -20.79
N ASN A 122 -6.06 11.13 -21.82
CA ASN A 122 -6.71 11.17 -23.13
C ASN A 122 -7.46 9.85 -23.41
N SER A 123 -8.65 9.69 -22.83
CA SER A 123 -9.66 8.76 -23.36
C SER A 123 -10.99 9.43 -23.72
N THR A 124 -11.11 10.76 -23.61
CA THR A 124 -12.19 11.51 -24.25
C THR A 124 -11.84 11.80 -25.71
N GLY A 125 -11.84 10.74 -26.52
CA GLY A 125 -11.93 10.83 -27.97
C GLY A 125 -13.41 10.76 -28.36
N SER A 126 -13.89 11.84 -28.96
CA SER A 126 -15.24 12.07 -29.47
C SER A 126 -15.92 10.87 -30.12
N ASP A 127 -17.19 10.65 -29.76
CA ASP A 127 -18.21 10.15 -30.70
C ASP A 127 -19.50 10.94 -30.50
N ILE A 128 -19.47 12.19 -30.97
CA ILE A 128 -20.66 12.82 -31.52
C ILE A 128 -20.57 12.61 -33.04
N ARG A 129 -21.29 11.61 -33.54
CA ARG A 129 -21.91 11.61 -34.87
C ARG A 129 -23.23 10.85 -34.80
#